data_AF-A0A1P8UNR0-F1
#
_entry.id   AF-A0A1P8UNR0-F1
#
_cell.length_a   1.000
_cell.length_b   1.000
_cell.length_c   1.000
_cell.angle_alpha   90.00
_cell.angle_beta   90.00
_cell.angle_gamma   90.00
#
_symmetry.space_group_name_H-M   'P 1'
#
loop_
_entity.id
_entity.type
_entity.pdbx_description
1 polymer ?
#
loop_
_entity_poly.entity_id
_entity_poly.type
_entity_poly.pdbx_seq_one_letter_code
_entity_poly.pdbx_strand_id
1 'polypeptide(L)'
;MAFRWKDYRIKRGDRMKLMRLPVAEFIRRFLIHVLPSGFHRIRHSGFLANGIRRDRIEKIRRLIDTGREPDQTTGEDGRTDPDEHDLCRACPRCGGVMRIVETFARGQPPKSRAPPWEDAA
;
A
#
# COMPACT_ATOMS: atom_id res chain seq x y z
N MET A 1 21.52 28.96 -19.18
CA MET A 1 20.80 29.45 -17.99
C MET A 1 21.49 28.92 -16.73
N ALA A 2 21.45 29.67 -15.62
CA ALA A 2 21.97 29.21 -14.33
C ALA A 2 20.84 29.19 -13.29
N PHE A 3 20.71 28.12 -12.50
CA PHE A 3 19.73 28.03 -11.43
C PHE A 3 20.35 27.37 -10.18
N ARG A 4 19.82 27.73 -9.01
CA ARG A 4 20.20 27.12 -7.74
C ARG A 4 19.35 25.89 -7.49
N TRP A 5 19.96 24.81 -7.02
CA TRP A 5 19.27 23.58 -6.66
C TRP A 5 19.83 23.00 -5.36
N LYS A 6 19.02 22.16 -4.71
CA LYS A 6 19.40 21.49 -3.46
C LYS A 6 19.94 20.10 -3.76
N ASP A 7 21.21 19.89 -3.49
CA ASP A 7 21.88 18.61 -3.65
C ASP A 7 21.61 17.71 -2.44
N TYR A 8 20.57 16.87 -2.55
CA TYR A 8 20.18 15.92 -1.50
C TYR A 8 21.20 14.80 -1.26
N ARG A 9 22.24 14.68 -2.10
CA ARG A 9 23.36 13.73 -1.88
C ARG A 9 24.26 14.24 -0.75
N ILE A 10 24.34 15.55 -0.54
CA ILE A 10 25.10 16.16 0.56
C ILE A 10 24.29 16.04 1.86
N LYS A 11 24.77 15.21 2.78
CA LYS A 11 24.09 14.97 4.07
C LYS A 11 24.39 16.04 5.12
N ARG A 12 25.56 16.68 5.08
CA ARG A 12 25.99 17.71 6.05
C ARG A 12 26.68 18.86 5.31
N GLY A 13 26.54 20.09 5.81
CA GLY A 13 27.07 21.30 5.17
C GLY A 13 26.11 21.97 4.18
N ASP A 14 26.64 22.89 3.36
CA ASP A 14 25.83 23.61 2.38
C ASP A 14 25.35 22.67 1.26
N ARG A 15 24.04 22.62 1.10
CA ARG A 15 23.35 21.78 0.10
C ARG A 15 22.97 22.57 -1.15
N MET A 16 23.12 23.89 -1.14
CA MET A 16 22.75 24.72 -2.26
C MET A 16 23.89 24.78 -3.27
N LYS A 17 23.60 24.39 -4.51
CA LYS A 17 24.57 24.44 -5.61
C LYS A 17 24.01 25.22 -6.78
N LEU A 18 24.90 25.88 -7.52
CA LEU A 18 24.58 26.50 -8.80
C LEU A 18 24.79 25.48 -9.93
N MET A 19 23.79 25.29 -10.79
CA MET A 19 23.90 24.48 -11.99
C MET A 19 23.68 25.35 -13.23
N ARG A 20 24.55 25.19 -14.24
CA ARG A 20 24.38 25.79 -15.56
C ARG A 20 23.92 24.72 -16.54
N LEU A 21 22.79 24.98 -17.22
CA LEU A 21 22.28 24.10 -18.27
C LEU A 21 21.93 24.91 -19.52
N PRO A 22 22.04 24.30 -20.72
CA PRO A 22 21.38 24.79 -21.92
C PRO A 22 19.87 24.92 -21.70
N VAL A 23 19.24 25.88 -22.36
CA VAL A 23 17.80 26.17 -22.20
C VAL A 23 16.94 24.94 -22.54
N ALA A 24 17.25 24.27 -23.65
CA ALA A 24 16.52 23.08 -24.09
C ALA A 24 16.56 21.95 -23.05
N GLU A 25 17.72 21.72 -22.43
CA GLU A 25 17.87 20.68 -21.41
C GLU A 25 17.15 21.04 -20.10
N PHE A 26 17.09 22.32 -19.75
CA PHE A 26 16.27 22.78 -18.62
C PHE A 26 14.78 22.49 -18.85
N ILE A 27 14.25 22.84 -20.02
CA ILE A 27 12.84 22.59 -20.38
C ILE A 27 12.54 21.09 -20.34
N ARG A 28 13.40 20.26 -20.95
CA ARG A 28 13.25 18.80 -20.94
C ARG A 28 13.17 18.23 -19.53
N ARG A 29 14.06 18.64 -18.61
CA ARG A 29 14.04 18.19 -17.21
C ARG A 29 12.83 18.70 -16.44
N PHE A 30 12.43 19.94 -16.68
CA PHE A 30 11.26 20.53 -16.03
C PHE A 30 9.99 19.77 -16.38
N LEU A 31 9.80 19.44 -17.66
CA LEU A 31 8.61 18.73 -18.13
C LEU A 31 8.48 17.30 -17.58
N ILE A 32 9.58 16.63 -17.22
CA ILE A 32 9.53 15.32 -16.53
C ILE A 32 8.86 15.40 -15.15
N HIS A 33 8.87 16.58 -14.52
CA HIS A 33 8.22 16.81 -13.23
C HIS A 33 6.76 17.25 -13.35
N VAL A 34 6.30 17.61 -14.55
CA VAL A 34 4.92 18.01 -14.80
C VAL A 34 4.13 16.75 -15.12
N LEU A 35 3.10 16.50 -14.33
CA LEU A 35 2.22 15.36 -14.54
C LEU A 35 1.26 15.69 -15.70
N PRO A 36 1.07 14.79 -16.70
CA PRO A 36 0.12 15.04 -17.77
C PRO A 36 -1.31 15.22 -17.25
N SER A 37 -2.14 15.90 -18.04
CA SER A 37 -3.56 16.08 -17.68
C SER A 37 -4.24 14.72 -17.43
N GLY A 38 -5.12 14.67 -16.42
CA GLY A 38 -5.82 13.46 -15.99
C GLY A 38 -5.03 12.56 -15.03
N PHE A 39 -3.76 12.87 -14.75
CA PHE A 39 -2.98 12.15 -13.74
C PHE A 39 -2.91 12.95 -12.44
N HIS A 40 -2.98 12.24 -11.32
CA HIS A 40 -2.82 12.81 -9.98
C HIS A 40 -1.60 12.21 -9.29
N ARG A 41 -0.81 13.05 -8.60
CA ARG A 41 0.33 12.59 -7.83
C ARG A 41 -0.17 11.88 -6.57
N ILE A 42 0.02 10.56 -6.51
CA ILE A 42 -0.30 9.76 -5.32
C ILE A 42 0.60 10.19 -4.17
N ARG A 43 0.00 10.59 -3.06
CA ARG A 43 0.68 10.84 -1.80
C ARG A 43 0.33 9.69 -0.86
N HIS A 44 1.34 8.98 -0.38
CA HIS A 44 1.14 7.91 0.59
C HIS A 44 0.95 8.51 1.98
N SER A 45 -0.16 8.16 2.63
CA SER A 45 -0.45 8.46 4.03
C SER A 45 -0.28 7.20 4.89
N GLY A 46 -0.26 7.38 6.22
CA GLY A 46 -0.13 6.26 7.16
C GLY A 46 1.23 5.56 7.08
N PHE A 47 1.24 4.23 7.16
CA PHE A 47 2.47 3.45 7.24
C PHE A 47 3.32 3.48 5.95
N LEU A 48 2.76 3.91 4.81
CA LEU A 48 3.50 4.08 3.55
C LEU A 48 4.08 5.49 3.37
N ALA A 49 3.88 6.40 4.33
CA ALA A 49 4.41 7.76 4.25
C ALA A 49 5.95 7.76 4.24
N ASN A 50 6.55 8.49 3.29
CA ASN A 50 7.96 8.36 2.92
C ASN A 50 8.97 8.53 4.09
N GLY A 51 8.61 9.32 5.12
CA GLY A 51 9.45 9.54 6.30
C GLY A 51 9.50 8.35 7.28
N ILE A 52 8.44 7.54 7.35
CA ILE A 52 8.32 6.42 8.30
C ILE A 52 8.21 5.06 7.59
N ARG A 53 8.09 5.05 6.26
CA ARG A 53 7.76 3.87 5.47
C ARG A 53 8.72 2.71 5.72
N ARG A 54 10.02 2.98 5.77
CA ARG A 54 11.04 1.93 5.93
C ARG A 54 10.83 1.17 7.23
N ASP A 55 10.82 1.89 8.34
CA ASP A 55 10.72 1.32 9.69
C ASP A 55 9.34 0.66 9.91
N ARG A 56 8.27 1.28 9.39
CA ARG A 56 6.91 0.74 9.50
C ARG A 56 6.73 -0.54 8.70
N ILE A 57 7.24 -0.61 7.46
CA ILE A 57 7.18 -1.85 6.66
C ILE A 57 7.97 -2.96 7.34
N GLU A 58 9.15 -2.67 7.87
CA GLU A 58 9.93 -3.67 8.60
C GLU A 58 9.19 -4.20 9.82
N LYS A 59 8.58 -3.31 10.62
CA LYS A 59 7.75 -3.71 11.77
C LYS A 59 6.56 -4.59 11.34
N ILE A 60 5.86 -4.21 10.26
CA ILE A 60 4.72 -4.99 9.75
C ILE A 60 5.16 -6.39 9.33
N ARG A 61 6.28 -6.53 8.61
CA ARG A 61 6.80 -7.85 8.22
C ARG A 61 7.08 -8.72 9.43
N ARG A 62 7.80 -8.20 10.43
CA ARG A 62 8.09 -8.93 11.67
C ARG A 62 6.82 -9.44 12.37
N LEU A 63 5.77 -8.62 12.40
CA LEU A 63 4.49 -8.97 13.02
C LEU A 63 3.72 -10.03 12.23
N ILE A 64 3.81 -10.02 10.90
CA ILE A 64 3.22 -11.05 10.04
C ILE A 64 3.97 -12.37 10.20
N ASP A 65 5.31 -12.31 10.24
CA ASP A 65 6.17 -13.49 10.32
C ASP A 65 6.11 -14.18 11.70
N THR A 66 5.66 -13.49 12.76
CA THR A 66 5.50 -14.05 14.12
C THR A 66 4.16 -14.74 14.36
N GLY A 67 3.25 -14.76 13.38
CA GLY A 67 1.88 -15.27 13.52
C GLY A 67 1.64 -16.70 13.02
N ARG A 68 2.68 -17.51 12.75
CA ARG A 68 2.51 -18.92 12.36
C ARG A 68 3.12 -19.86 13.39
N GLU A 69 2.45 -20.00 14.53
CA GLU A 69 2.56 -21.24 15.30
C GLU A 69 1.92 -22.37 14.45
N PRO A 70 2.59 -23.51 14.24
CA PRO A 70 1.94 -24.66 13.62
C PRO A 70 0.86 -25.15 14.57
N ASP A 71 -0.40 -25.06 14.14
CA ASP A 71 -1.52 -25.68 14.82
C ASP A 71 -1.26 -27.20 14.84
N GLN A 72 -0.77 -27.71 15.97
CA GLN A 72 -0.67 -29.15 16.21
C GLN A 72 -2.02 -29.62 16.73
N THR A 73 -2.96 -29.88 15.81
CA THR A 73 -4.11 -30.73 16.11
C THR A 73 -3.85 -32.12 15.55
N THR A 74 -3.32 -32.98 16.42
CA THR A 74 -3.42 -34.43 16.31
C THR A 74 -4.89 -34.83 16.39
N GLY A 75 -5.37 -35.62 15.41
CA GLY A 75 -6.68 -36.26 15.43
C GLY A 75 -7.02 -36.86 14.07
N GLU A 76 -6.78 -38.16 13.92
CA GLU A 76 -7.19 -38.96 12.77
C GLU A 76 -8.73 -39.15 12.73
N ASP A 77 -9.20 -39.47 11.52
CA ASP A 77 -10.47 -40.11 11.14
C ASP A 77 -11.75 -39.28 10.96
N GLY A 78 -12.22 -39.22 9.71
CA GLY A 78 -13.61 -38.95 9.36
C GLY A 78 -13.83 -38.28 8.01
N ARG A 79 -14.13 -39.06 6.96
CA ARG A 79 -14.69 -38.53 5.71
C ARG A 79 -15.98 -37.75 6.00
N THR A 80 -16.07 -36.46 5.68
CA THR A 80 -17.33 -35.74 5.45
C THR A 80 -17.09 -34.56 4.50
N ASP A 81 -18.09 -34.30 3.66
CA ASP A 81 -18.23 -33.36 2.53
C ASP A 81 -17.65 -31.93 2.66
N PRO A 82 -17.38 -31.24 1.53
CA PRO A 82 -16.81 -29.90 1.52
C PRO A 82 -17.89 -28.83 1.80
N ASP A 83 -18.18 -28.58 3.08
CA ASP A 83 -18.94 -27.40 3.52
C ASP A 83 -18.21 -26.65 4.66
N GLU A 84 -16.89 -26.59 4.55
CA GLU A 84 -15.97 -26.05 5.57
C GLU A 84 -15.73 -24.53 5.42
N HIS A 85 -16.78 -23.75 5.12
CA HIS A 85 -16.68 -22.29 5.01
C HIS A 85 -17.44 -21.51 6.10
N ASP A 86 -17.94 -22.20 7.13
CA ASP A 86 -18.89 -21.60 8.07
C ASP A 86 -18.30 -20.95 9.33
N LEU A 87 -16.97 -20.90 9.47
CA LEU A 87 -16.34 -20.60 10.76
C LEU A 87 -16.12 -19.11 11.11
N CYS A 88 -16.52 -18.15 10.26
CA CYS A 88 -16.38 -16.73 10.57
C CYS A 88 -17.59 -15.88 10.11
N ARG A 89 -18.81 -16.26 10.51
CA ARG A 89 -20.02 -15.43 10.26
C ARG A 89 -20.22 -14.28 11.24
N ALA A 90 -19.42 -14.14 12.31
CA ALA A 90 -19.62 -13.09 13.31
C ALA A 90 -18.48 -12.06 13.31
N CYS A 91 -18.82 -10.77 13.29
CA CYS A 91 -17.85 -9.69 13.41
C CYS A 91 -17.16 -9.77 14.78
N PRO A 92 -15.81 -9.83 14.86
CA PRO A 92 -15.09 -9.97 16.13
C PRO A 92 -15.21 -8.74 17.05
N ARG A 93 -15.83 -7.65 16.57
CA ARG A 93 -16.03 -6.41 17.33
C ARG A 93 -17.45 -6.22 17.86
N CYS A 94 -18.46 -6.67 17.12
CA CYS A 94 -19.87 -6.45 17.49
C CYS A 94 -20.75 -7.70 17.44
N GLY A 95 -20.21 -8.85 17.04
CA GLY A 95 -20.96 -10.10 16.86
C GLY A 95 -21.93 -10.10 15.67
N GLY A 96 -22.01 -9.01 14.89
CA GLY A 96 -22.91 -8.91 13.75
C GLY A 96 -22.59 -9.90 12.64
N VAL A 97 -23.62 -10.28 11.86
CA VAL A 97 -23.49 -11.29 10.80
C VAL A 97 -22.69 -10.72 9.62
N MET A 98 -21.58 -11.37 9.27
CA MET A 98 -20.77 -11.06 8.09
C MET A 98 -21.24 -11.91 6.91
N ARG A 99 -21.38 -11.28 5.73
CA ARG A 99 -21.73 -11.94 4.47
C ARG A 99 -20.65 -11.70 3.44
N ILE A 100 -20.20 -12.77 2.77
CA ILE A 100 -19.28 -12.67 1.65
C ILE A 100 -20.07 -12.17 0.44
N VAL A 101 -19.76 -10.95 -0.02
CA VAL A 101 -20.40 -10.36 -1.20
C VAL A 101 -19.75 -10.87 -2.50
N GLU A 102 -18.43 -11.12 -2.49
CA GLU A 102 -17.70 -11.61 -3.66
C GLU A 102 -16.35 -12.22 -3.27
N THR A 103 -15.90 -13.26 -3.99
CA THR A 103 -14.52 -13.79 -3.96
C THR A 103 -13.90 -13.67 -5.35
N PHE A 104 -12.66 -13.18 -5.43
CA PHE A 104 -11.96 -13.00 -6.70
C PHE A 104 -10.53 -13.54 -6.65
N ALA A 105 -10.09 -14.11 -7.76
CA ALA A 105 -8.72 -14.61 -7.91
C ALA A 105 -7.72 -13.46 -8.06
N ARG A 106 -6.44 -13.73 -7.79
CA ARG A 106 -5.37 -12.74 -7.91
C ARG A 106 -5.32 -12.15 -9.33
N GLY A 107 -5.45 -10.83 -9.44
CA GLY A 107 -5.42 -10.10 -10.71
C GLY A 107 -6.78 -9.94 -11.39
N GLN A 108 -7.86 -10.50 -10.83
CA GLN A 108 -9.21 -10.24 -11.31
C GLN A 108 -9.75 -8.92 -10.70
N PRO A 109 -10.35 -8.02 -11.50
CA PRO A 109 -11.06 -6.87 -10.97
C PRO A 109 -12.32 -7.35 -10.25
N PRO A 110 -12.66 -6.80 -9.06
CA PRO A 110 -13.92 -7.12 -8.40
C PRO A 110 -15.09 -6.66 -9.28
N LYS A 111 -16.16 -7.46 -9.35
CA LYS A 111 -17.39 -7.11 -10.07
C LYS A 111 -18.19 -6.06 -9.32
N SER A 112 -18.12 -6.07 -7.99
CA SER A 112 -18.68 -5.05 -7.13
C SER A 112 -17.70 -3.88 -6.96
N ARG A 113 -18.13 -2.66 -7.32
CA ARG A 113 -17.47 -1.45 -6.81
C ARG A 113 -17.80 -1.34 -5.34
N ALA A 114 -16.79 -1.07 -4.51
CA ALA A 114 -17.04 -0.65 -3.14
C ALA A 114 -18.02 0.53 -3.17
N PRO A 115 -19.07 0.52 -2.34
CA PRO A 115 -19.97 1.66 -2.27
C PRO A 115 -19.17 2.91 -1.89
N PRO A 116 -19.63 4.11 -2.27
CA PRO A 116 -19.08 5.36 -1.75
C PRO A 116 -18.89 5.28 -0.24
N TRP A 117 -17.82 5.87 0.29
CA TRP A 117 -17.50 5.77 1.72
C TRP A 117 -18.62 6.29 2.66
N GLU A 118 -19.53 7.10 2.11
CA GLU A 118 -20.74 7.63 2.76
C GLU A 118 -21.78 6.54 3.04
N ASP A 119 -21.83 5.49 2.21
CA ASP A 119 -22.79 4.38 2.29
C ASP A 119 -22.21 3.15 3.02
N ALA A 120 -21.01 3.27 3.60
CA ALA A 120 -20.28 2.16 4.24
C ALA A 120 -20.61 1.97 5.73
N ALA A 121 -21.76 2.49 6.21
CA ALA A 121 -22.18 2.46 7.61
C ALA A 121 -23.44 1.63 7.83
#